data_AF-A0A5Q4GF68-F1
#
_entry.id   AF-A0A5Q4GF68-F1
#
_cell.length_a   1.000
_cell.length_b   1.000
_cell.length_c   1.000
_cell.angle_alpha   90.00
_cell.angle_beta   90.00
_cell.angle_gamma   90.00
#
_symmetry.space_group_name_H-M   'P 1'
#
loop_
_entity.id
_entity.type
_entity.pdbx_description
1 polymer ?
#
loop_
_entity_poly.entity_id
_entity_poly.type
_entity_poly.pdbx_seq_one_letter_code
_entity_poly.pdbx_strand_id
1 'polypeptide(L)' 'MKRDELIKRRDELRGRIAAIRKDLRGGLEHDLDEQAQQLENYDTLMEIARVAEQELLKVEAALAALPDD' A
#
# COMPACT_ATOMS: atom_id res chain seq x y z
N MET A 1 -10.50 8.38 -16.52
CA MET A 1 -9.87 9.23 -15.49
C MET A 1 -9.07 10.30 -16.19
N LYS A 2 -9.11 11.53 -15.69
CA LYS A 2 -8.20 12.61 -16.12
C LYS A 2 -6.81 12.38 -15.52
N ARG A 3 -5.75 12.90 -16.14
CA ARG A 3 -4.36 12.78 -15.66
C ARG A 3 -4.22 13.16 -14.17
N ASP A 4 -4.90 14.23 -13.75
CA ASP A 4 -4.90 14.69 -12.36
C ASP A 4 -5.53 13.69 -11.38
N GLU A 5 -6.57 12.97 -11.80
CA GLU A 5 -7.22 11.94 -10.97
C GLU A 5 -6.28 10.74 -10.77
N LEU A 6 -5.54 10.35 -11.82
CA LEU A 6 -4.55 9.29 -11.74
C LEU A 6 -3.35 9.70 -10.88
N ILE A 7 -2.88 10.95 -10.99
CA ILE A 7 -1.82 11.50 -10.13
C ILE A 7 -2.27 11.46 -8.66
N LYS A 8 -3.48 11.95 -8.37
CA LYS A 8 -4.03 11.92 -7.01
C LYS A 8 -4.13 10.49 -6.48
N ARG A 9 -4.63 9.56 -7.30
CA ARG A 9 -4.75 8.14 -6.92
C ARG A 9 -3.39 7.50 -6.65
N ARG A 10 -2.39 7.79 -7.49
CA ARG A 10 -1.00 7.34 -7.30
C ARG A 10 -0.46 7.81 -5.96
N ASP A 11 -0.63 9.08 -5.64
CA ASP A 11 -0.08 9.68 -4.42
C ASP A 11 -0.78 9.15 -3.16
N GLU A 12 -2.10 8.93 -3.22
CA GLU A 12 -2.86 8.23 -2.17
C GLU A 12 -2.33 6.80 -1.93
N LEU A 13 -2.13 6.03 -3.01
CA LEU A 13 -1.63 4.66 -2.93
C LEU A 13 -0.22 4.60 -2.34
N ARG A 14 0.67 5.50 -2.77
CA ARG A 14 2.03 5.62 -2.21
C ARG A 14 2.01 5.97 -0.73
N GLY A 15 1.14 6.90 -0.33
CA GLY A 15 0.95 7.26 1.08
C GLY A 15 0.47 6.07 1.92
N ARG A 16 -0.52 5.32 1.42
CA ARG A 16 -1.06 4.14 2.09
C ARG A 16 -0.01 3.03 2.24
N ILE A 17 0.73 2.73 1.18
CA ILE A 17 1.82 1.73 1.22
C ILE A 17 2.90 2.16 2.21
N ALA A 18 3.27 3.44 2.25
CA ALA A 18 4.28 3.95 3.18
C ALA A 18 3.83 3.81 4.64
N ALA A 19 2.56 4.09 4.94
CA ALA A 19 1.97 3.89 6.27
C ALA A 19 1.99 2.41 6.67
N ILE A 20 1.49 1.51 5.81
CA ILE A 20 1.48 0.06 6.09
C ILE A 20 2.90 -0.47 6.34
N ARG A 21 3.88 -0.06 5.51
CA ARG A 21 5.28 -0.46 5.70
C ARG A 21 5.90 0.11 6.99
N LYS A 22 5.39 1.23 7.50
CA LYS A 22 5.81 1.77 8.80
C LYS A 22 5.24 0.90 9.91
N ASP A 23 3.96 0.52 9.83
CA ASP A 23 3.28 -0.31 10.82
C ASP A 23 3.91 -1.72 10.88
N LEU A 24 4.21 -2.32 9.73
CA LEU A 24 4.92 -3.60 9.64
C LEU A 24 6.34 -3.57 10.25
N ARG A 25 6.99 -2.39 10.29
CA ARG A 25 8.31 -2.21 10.91
C ARG A 25 8.24 -1.93 12.42
N GLY A 26 7.06 -1.61 12.95
CA GLY A 26 6.83 -1.30 14.36
C GLY A 26 7.08 -2.48 15.30
N GLY A 27 7.14 -3.70 14.77
CA GLY A 27 7.45 -4.92 15.53
C GLY A 27 6.24 -5.54 16.22
N LEU A 28 6.33 -6.84 16.44
CA LEU A 28 5.38 -7.62 17.23
C LEU A 28 5.79 -7.50 18.71
N GLU A 29 4.92 -7.03 19.60
CA GLU A 29 5.16 -7.08 21.04
C GLU A 29 5.21 -8.53 21.52
N HIS A 30 5.99 -8.78 22.57
CA HIS A 30 6.47 -10.13 22.93
C HIS A 30 5.48 -10.93 23.81
N ASP A 31 4.27 -10.42 24.04
CA ASP A 31 3.26 -11.16 24.80
C ASP A 31 2.71 -12.31 23.94
N LEU A 32 2.73 -13.54 24.47
CA LEU A 32 2.41 -14.76 23.72
C LEU A 32 0.94 -14.82 23.29
N ASP A 33 0.04 -14.21 24.06
CA ASP A 33 -1.38 -14.12 23.70
C ASP A 33 -1.61 -13.06 22.59
N GLU A 34 -0.81 -12.00 22.57
CA GLU A 34 -0.89 -10.96 21.53
C GLU A 34 -0.17 -11.37 20.24
N GLN A 35 0.81 -12.28 20.34
CA GLN A 35 1.63 -12.72 19.20
C GLN A 35 0.80 -13.32 18.06
N ALA A 36 -0.22 -14.14 18.36
CA ALA A 36 -1.06 -14.75 17.33
C ALA A 36 -1.88 -13.69 16.58
N GLN A 37 -2.46 -12.73 17.30
CA GLN A 37 -3.22 -11.63 16.70
C GLN A 37 -2.32 -10.71 15.89
N GLN A 38 -1.11 -10.43 16.38
CA GLN A 38 -0.17 -9.58 15.68
C GLN A 38 0.39 -10.25 14.41
N LEU A 39 0.56 -11.57 14.40
CA LEU A 39 0.91 -12.33 13.19
C LEU A 39 -0.21 -12.26 12.15
N GLU A 40 -1.47 -12.47 12.55
CA GLU A 40 -2.63 -12.32 11.65
C GLU A 40 -2.74 -10.88 11.09
N ASN A 41 -2.51 -9.87 11.94
CA ASN A 41 -2.47 -8.47 11.53
C ASN A 41 -1.33 -8.21 10.54
N TYR A 42 -0.16 -8.80 10.77
CA TYR A 42 1.00 -8.70 9.88
C TYR A 42 0.69 -9.29 8.50
N ASP A 43 0.12 -10.50 8.44
CA ASP A 43 -0.27 -11.15 7.18
C ASP A 43 -1.33 -10.33 6.44
N THR A 44 -2.32 -9.81 7.16
CA THR A 44 -3.36 -8.94 6.60
C THR A 44 -2.76 -7.66 6.03
N LEU A 45 -1.86 -6.99 6.78
CA LEU A 45 -1.19 -5.78 6.34
C LEU A 45 -0.29 -6.02 5.12
N MET A 46 0.41 -7.16 5.06
CA MET A 46 1.19 -7.57 3.89
C MET A 46 0.30 -7.73 2.66
N GLU A 47 -0.85 -8.39 2.79
CA GLU A 47 -1.76 -8.58 1.67
C GLU A 47 -2.35 -7.24 1.18
N ILE A 48 -2.71 -6.34 2.09
CA ILE A 48 -3.15 -4.99 1.75
C ILE A 48 -2.04 -4.23 1.01
N ALA A 49 -0.79 -4.32 1.47
CA ALA A 49 0.35 -3.70 0.80
C ALA A 49 0.54 -4.26 -0.61
N ARG A 50 0.49 -5.59 -0.78
CA ARG A 50 0.61 -6.27 -2.07
C ARG A 50 -0.45 -5.82 -3.06
N VAL A 51 -1.71 -5.76 -2.64
CA VAL A 51 -2.82 -5.31 -3.50
C VAL A 51 -2.68 -3.83 -3.84
N ALA A 52 -2.29 -2.98 -2.88
CA ALA A 52 -2.06 -1.56 -3.13
C ALA A 52 -0.90 -1.31 -4.10
N GLU A 53 0.17 -2.11 -4.04
CA GLU A 53 1.28 -2.05 -5.00
C GLU A 53 0.85 -2.46 -6.40
N GLN A 54 0.03 -3.51 -6.53
CA GLN A 54 -0.53 -3.90 -7.82
C GLN A 54 -1.44 -2.82 -8.42
N GLU A 55 -2.22 -2.13 -7.59
CA GLU A 55 -3.03 -1.00 -8.04
C GLU A 55 -2.14 0.19 -8.45
N LEU A 56 -1.10 0.47 -7.68
CA LEU A 56 -0.15 1.55 -7.99
C LEU A 56 0.51 1.33 -9.35
N LEU A 57 0.97 0.11 -9.64
CA LEU A 57 1.56 -0.23 -10.93
C LEU A 57 0.58 0.00 -12.10
N LYS A 58 -0.71 -0.31 -11.92
CA LYS A 58 -1.73 -0.05 -12.94
C LYS A 58 -1.95 1.45 -13.17
N VAL A 59 -1.98 2.24 -12.09
CA VAL A 59 -2.13 3.69 -12.17
C VAL A 59 -0.91 4.33 -12.82
N GLU A 60 0.30 3.88 -12.48
CA GLU A 60 1.54 4.35 -13.09
C GLU A 60 1.62 3.99 -14.57
N ALA A 61 1.22 2.78 -14.96
CA ALA A 61 1.12 2.39 -16.37
C ALA A 61 0.09 3.24 -17.13
N ALA A 62 -1.07 3.53 -16.53
CA ALA A 62 -2.07 4.40 -17.13
C ALA A 62 -1.58 5.85 -17.28
N LEU A 63 -0.79 6.35 -16.32
CA LEU A 63 -0.14 7.66 -16.42
C LEU A 63 0.91 7.71 -17.52
N ALA A 64 1.73 6.66 -17.65
CA ALA A 64 2.77 6.59 -18.68
C ALA A 64 2.19 6.45 -20.10
N ALA A 65 0.98 5.90 -20.23
CA ALA A 65 0.27 5.79 -21.51
C ALA A 65 -0.48 7.07 -21.91
N LEU A 66 -0.61 8.06 -21.02
CA LEU A 66 -1.20 9.34 -21.36
C LEU A 66 -0.19 10.19 -22.13
N PRO A 67 -0.58 10.81 -23.26
CA PRO A 67 0.28 11.75 -23.96
C PRO A 67 0.57 12.96 -23.06
N ASP A 68 1.83 13.42 -23.07
CA ASP A 68 2.19 14.73 -22.53
C ASP A 68 1.69 15.79 -23.53
N ASP A 69 0.48 16.33 -23.30
CA ASP A 69 -0.05 17.50 -24.00
C ASP A 69 0.72 18.78 -23.65
#